data_AF-A0A812LQ63-F1
#
_entry.id   AF-A0A812LQ63-F1
#
_cell.length_a   1.000
_cell.length_b   1.000
_cell.length_c   1.000
_cell.angle_alpha   90.00
_cell.angle_beta   90.00
_cell.angle_gamma   90.00
#
_symmetry.space_group_name_H-M   'P 1'
#
loop_
_entity.id
_entity.type
_entity.pdbx_description
1 polymer ?
#
loop_
_entity_poly.entity_id
_entity_poly.type
_entity_poly.pdbx_seq_one_letter_code
_entity_poly.pdbx_strand_id
1 'polypeptide(L)'
;MAPKNDRKLSGVRGASKLKRAGEGWAYVGIVDNKHHHGWIPQECMQVAVRPPEHRERGRTFRVRESWAPQRHGEVDGYLRVNEGDIVEVLETLEAGQNSWVWVRNTASGRDGDVPEHCLD
;
A
#
# COMPACT_ATOMS: atom_id res chain seq x y z
N MET A 1 57.38 -43.55 -13.34
CA MET A 1 56.21 -43.21 -14.17
C MET A 1 55.58 -41.94 -13.62
N ALA A 2 55.29 -41.00 -14.51
CA ALA A 2 54.91 -39.60 -14.29
C ALA A 2 53.47 -39.41 -13.71
N PRO A 3 53.09 -38.18 -13.30
CA PRO A 3 52.13 -37.88 -12.22
C PRO A 3 50.73 -37.46 -12.70
N LYS A 4 49.73 -37.41 -11.80
CA LYS A 4 48.45 -36.69 -12.00
C LYS A 4 47.94 -36.16 -10.65
N ASN A 5 48.17 -34.89 -10.31
CA ASN A 5 47.46 -33.65 -10.70
C ASN A 5 46.50 -33.18 -9.59
N ASP A 6 47.01 -32.28 -8.75
CA ASP A 6 46.26 -31.35 -7.91
C ASP A 6 45.45 -30.40 -8.79
N ARG A 7 44.12 -30.41 -8.63
CA ARG A 7 43.22 -29.27 -8.92
C ARG A 7 41.85 -29.54 -8.31
N LYS A 8 41.60 -29.02 -7.11
CA LYS A 8 40.25 -28.69 -6.65
C LYS A 8 40.17 -27.17 -6.46
N LEU A 9 39.66 -26.49 -7.48
CA LEU A 9 39.14 -25.13 -7.35
C LEU A 9 37.62 -25.18 -7.24
N SER A 10 37.12 -24.29 -6.39
CA SER A 10 35.76 -23.75 -6.29
C SER A 10 34.62 -24.72 -5.98
N GLY A 11 34.46 -25.04 -4.70
CA GLY A 11 33.14 -25.28 -4.12
C GLY A 11 32.76 -24.07 -3.28
N VAL A 12 31.96 -23.16 -3.85
CA VAL A 12 31.34 -22.04 -3.12
C VAL A 12 30.56 -22.65 -1.96
N ARG A 13 31.05 -22.43 -0.73
CA ARG A 13 30.40 -22.92 0.48
C ARG A 13 29.07 -22.20 0.62
N GLY A 14 28.01 -22.99 0.65
CA GLY A 14 26.64 -22.55 0.74
C GLY A 14 26.44 -21.50 1.82
N ALA A 15 26.05 -20.30 1.37
CA ALA A 15 25.41 -19.31 2.21
C ALA A 15 24.21 -19.99 2.86
N SER A 16 24.35 -20.17 4.16
CA SER A 16 23.41 -20.89 5.00
C SER A 16 22.19 -20.01 5.21
N LYS A 17 21.03 -20.57 4.88
CA LYS A 17 19.73 -20.42 5.57
C LYS A 17 19.13 -19.01 5.64
N LEU A 18 18.11 -18.81 4.84
CA LEU A 18 16.98 -17.93 5.11
C LEU A 18 15.76 -18.65 4.52
N LYS A 19 14.57 -18.76 5.14
CA LYS A 19 13.82 -18.36 6.36
C LYS A 19 12.45 -19.13 6.34
N ARG A 20 11.51 -18.70 7.19
CA ARG A 20 10.23 -19.32 7.55
C ARG A 20 9.06 -18.77 6.71
N ALA A 21 7.88 -19.38 6.84
CA ALA A 21 6.61 -18.90 6.25
C ALA A 21 6.53 -17.35 6.28
N GLY A 22 6.45 -16.73 5.10
CA GLY A 22 7.08 -15.41 4.87
C GLY A 22 8.40 -15.51 4.08
N GLU A 23 8.51 -16.54 3.24
CA GLU A 23 9.59 -16.75 2.31
C GLU A 23 9.11 -17.28 0.98
N GLY A 24 9.47 -16.57 -0.08
CA GLY A 24 9.28 -17.00 -1.45
C GLY A 24 7.90 -16.70 -1.99
N TRP A 25 6.81 -16.79 -1.21
CA TRP A 25 5.44 -16.61 -1.74
C TRP A 25 4.52 -15.85 -0.79
N ALA A 26 3.68 -14.97 -1.35
CA ALA A 26 2.63 -14.22 -0.66
C ALA A 26 1.29 -14.46 -1.35
N TYR A 27 0.22 -14.60 -0.56
CA TYR A 27 -1.14 -14.62 -1.08
C TYR A 27 -1.66 -13.19 -1.17
N VAL A 28 -2.00 -12.74 -2.37
CA VAL A 28 -2.44 -11.37 -2.63
C VAL A 28 -3.86 -11.37 -3.17
N GLY A 29 -4.60 -10.32 -2.85
CA GLY A 29 -5.84 -9.95 -3.51
C GLY A 29 -5.71 -8.55 -4.09
N ILE A 30 -6.18 -8.35 -5.31
CA ILE A 30 -6.26 -7.01 -5.91
C ILE A 30 -7.50 -6.33 -5.34
N VAL A 31 -7.31 -5.18 -4.70
CA VAL A 31 -8.38 -4.45 -3.99
C VAL A 31 -9.59 -4.20 -4.91
N ASP A 32 -9.35 -3.89 -6.18
CA ASP A 32 -10.40 -3.58 -7.16
C ASP A 32 -10.94 -4.79 -7.91
N ASN A 33 -10.43 -6.00 -7.63
CA ASN A 33 -10.90 -7.22 -8.28
C ASN A 33 -10.88 -8.42 -7.33
N LYS A 34 -12.04 -8.68 -6.72
CA LYS A 34 -12.26 -9.80 -5.77
C LYS A 34 -12.03 -11.19 -6.39
N HIS A 35 -12.04 -11.30 -7.71
CA HIS A 35 -11.77 -12.55 -8.43
C HIS A 35 -10.29 -12.74 -8.77
N HIS A 36 -9.46 -11.70 -8.64
CA HIS A 36 -8.02 -11.78 -8.88
C HIS A 36 -7.29 -11.82 -7.55
N HIS A 37 -7.26 -13.02 -6.98
CA HIS A 37 -6.41 -13.37 -5.86
C HIS A 37 -5.55 -14.57 -6.22
N GLY A 38 -4.37 -14.66 -5.63
CA GLY A 38 -3.45 -15.75 -5.94
C GLY A 38 -2.13 -15.64 -5.20
N TRP A 39 -1.31 -16.67 -5.38
CA TRP A 39 0.03 -16.71 -4.86
C TRP A 39 0.99 -16.03 -5.83
N ILE A 40 1.73 -15.02 -5.36
CA ILE A 40 2.82 -14.40 -6.11
C ILE A 40 4.14 -14.61 -5.35
N PRO A 41 5.29 -14.70 -6.06
CA PRO A 41 6.56 -14.77 -5.38
C PRO A 41 6.79 -13.49 -4.58
N GLN A 42 7.17 -13.61 -3.30
CA GLN A 42 7.42 -12.45 -2.44
C GLN A 42 8.60 -11.59 -2.96
N GLU A 43 9.55 -12.22 -3.66
CA GLU A 43 10.65 -11.53 -4.35
C GLU A 43 10.18 -10.61 -5.49
N CYS A 44 8.99 -10.83 -6.04
CA CYS A 44 8.35 -9.94 -7.02
C CYS A 44 7.61 -8.78 -6.35
N MET A 45 7.49 -8.77 -5.01
CA MET A 45 6.82 -7.70 -4.28
C MET A 45 7.84 -6.64 -3.85
N GLN A 46 7.50 -5.40 -4.12
CA GLN A 46 8.15 -4.26 -3.48
C GLN A 46 7.20 -3.71 -2.43
N VAL A 47 7.69 -3.47 -1.21
CA VAL A 47 6.94 -2.70 -0.23
C VAL A 47 6.73 -1.32 -0.83
N ALA A 48 5.47 -0.96 -1.10
CA ALA A 48 5.10 0.39 -1.44
C ALA A 48 5.24 1.26 -0.18
N VAL A 49 6.46 1.71 0.09
CA VAL A 49 6.70 2.74 1.10
C VAL A 49 6.27 4.05 0.46
N ARG A 50 5.07 4.52 0.79
CA ARG A 50 4.69 5.89 0.44
C ARG A 50 5.37 6.81 1.44
N PRO A 51 6.00 7.91 0.99
CA PRO A 51 6.51 8.92 1.91
C PRO A 51 5.38 9.31 2.84
N PRO A 52 5.64 9.37 4.15
CA PRO A 52 4.65 9.83 5.10
C PRO A 52 4.30 11.30 4.75
N GLU A 53 3.04 11.60 4.46
CA GLU A 53 2.62 12.96 4.13
C GLU A 53 2.04 13.65 5.36
N HIS A 54 2.48 14.89 5.61
CA HIS A 54 1.93 15.71 6.67
C HIS A 54 0.71 16.46 6.14
N ARG A 55 -0.45 16.23 6.76
CA ARG A 55 -1.71 16.89 6.37
C ARG A 55 -2.23 17.73 7.52
N GLU A 56 -2.14 19.04 7.33
CA GLU A 56 -2.63 20.03 8.30
C GLU A 56 -4.15 20.16 8.23
N ARG A 57 -4.79 20.24 9.40
CA ARG A 57 -6.20 20.59 9.51
C ARG A 57 -6.50 21.93 8.84
N GLY A 58 -7.62 21.99 8.13
CA GLY A 58 -8.12 23.16 7.40
C GLY A 58 -7.51 23.32 6.00
N ARG A 59 -6.52 22.50 5.63
CA ARG A 59 -5.95 22.52 4.29
C ARG A 59 -6.85 21.76 3.33
N THR A 60 -6.98 22.26 2.11
CA THR A 60 -7.73 21.60 1.04
C THR A 60 -6.81 20.84 0.10
N PHE A 61 -7.32 19.73 -0.43
CA PHE A 61 -6.63 18.85 -1.35
C PHE A 61 -7.58 18.44 -2.47
N ARG A 62 -7.02 18.13 -3.64
CA ARG A 62 -7.77 17.62 -4.78
C ARG A 62 -7.76 16.09 -4.72
N VAL A 63 -8.90 15.48 -4.99
CA VAL A 63 -9.00 14.03 -5.12
C VAL A 63 -8.43 13.62 -6.47
N ARG A 64 -7.36 12.82 -6.47
CA ARG A 64 -6.69 12.32 -7.67
C ARG A 64 -7.23 10.98 -8.16
N GLU A 65 -7.85 10.20 -7.26
CA GLU A 65 -8.39 8.89 -7.56
C GLU A 65 -9.75 8.74 -6.88
N SER A 66 -10.76 8.35 -7.66
CA SER A 66 -12.12 8.13 -7.15
C SER A 66 -12.14 6.95 -6.18
N TRP A 67 -12.86 7.09 -5.06
CA TRP A 67 -12.98 6.03 -4.07
C TRP A 67 -14.39 5.93 -3.52
N ALA A 68 -14.84 4.70 -3.30
CA ALA A 68 -16.10 4.41 -2.62
C ALA A 68 -15.97 3.16 -1.74
N PRO A 69 -16.63 3.13 -0.57
CA PRO A 69 -16.67 1.94 0.28
C PRO A 69 -17.33 0.77 -0.47
N GLN A 70 -16.71 -0.42 -0.40
CA GLN A 70 -17.12 -1.60 -1.17
C GLN A 70 -18.36 -2.35 -0.63
N ARG A 71 -18.88 -1.99 0.55
CA ARG A 71 -20.08 -2.64 1.11
C ARG A 71 -21.33 -1.85 0.74
N HIS A 72 -22.37 -2.57 0.31
CA HIS A 72 -23.74 -2.06 0.17
C HIS A 72 -24.24 -1.64 1.55
N GLY A 73 -24.53 -0.35 1.71
CA GLY A 73 -24.95 0.28 2.96
C GLY A 73 -24.00 1.43 3.33
N GLU A 74 -24.55 2.52 3.87
CA GLU A 74 -23.73 3.57 4.49
C GLU A 74 -22.88 2.92 5.57
N VAL A 75 -21.60 2.73 5.30
CA VAL A 75 -20.65 2.47 6.37
C VAL A 75 -20.43 3.82 7.00
N ASP A 76 -21.08 4.06 8.13
CA ASP A 76 -20.92 5.27 8.92
C ASP A 76 -19.44 5.60 9.06
N GLY A 77 -19.10 6.84 8.72
CA GLY A 77 -17.74 7.35 8.79
C GLY A 77 -16.95 7.29 7.49
N TYR A 78 -17.39 6.64 6.40
CA TYR A 78 -16.64 6.72 5.13
C TYR A 78 -17.28 7.66 4.11
N LEU A 79 -16.45 8.44 3.42
CA LEU A 79 -16.92 9.37 2.40
C LEU A 79 -16.63 8.84 0.99
N ARG A 80 -17.66 8.75 0.15
CA ARG A 80 -17.46 8.58 -1.30
C ARG A 80 -16.89 9.88 -1.86
N VAL A 81 -15.81 9.77 -2.63
CA VAL A 81 -15.19 10.87 -3.35
C VAL A 81 -14.95 10.51 -4.81
N ASN A 82 -15.06 11.48 -5.70
CA ASN A 82 -14.75 11.33 -7.12
C ASN A 82 -13.48 12.11 -7.45
N GLU A 83 -12.76 11.65 -8.47
CA GLU A 83 -11.63 12.38 -9.03
C GLU A 83 -12.02 13.81 -9.40
N GLY A 84 -11.22 14.77 -8.96
CA GLY A 84 -11.46 16.20 -9.12
C GLY A 84 -12.25 16.87 -8.00
N ASP A 85 -12.85 16.10 -7.08
CA ASP A 85 -13.46 16.66 -5.87
C ASP A 85 -12.41 17.45 -5.05
N ILE A 86 -12.86 18.50 -4.37
CA ILE A 86 -12.04 19.24 -3.41
C ILE A 86 -12.51 18.86 -2.01
N VAL A 87 -11.55 18.50 -1.16
CA VAL A 87 -11.81 18.11 0.23
C VAL A 87 -10.95 18.92 1.18
N GLU A 88 -11.51 19.28 2.35
CA GLU A 88 -10.82 19.94 3.45
C GLU A 88 -10.48 18.91 4.53
N VAL A 89 -9.23 18.88 4.99
CA VAL A 89 -8.81 18.00 6.09
C VAL A 89 -9.34 18.52 7.42
N LEU A 90 -10.04 17.67 8.16
CA LEU A 90 -10.66 18.04 9.43
C LEU A 90 -9.79 17.67 10.65
N GLU A 91 -8.87 16.73 10.49
CA GLU A 91 -7.94 16.29 11.53
C GLU A 91 -6.49 16.33 11.03
N THR A 92 -5.58 16.91 11.82
CA THR A 92 -4.15 16.91 11.47
C THR A 92 -3.62 15.49 11.59
N LEU A 93 -2.99 15.01 10.51
CA LEU A 93 -2.30 13.72 10.51
C LEU A 93 -0.80 13.92 10.46
N GLU A 94 -0.13 13.32 11.45
CA GLU A 94 1.30 13.17 11.42
C GLU A 94 1.69 12.18 10.33
N ALA A 95 2.81 12.51 9.70
CA ALA A 95 3.34 11.78 8.59
C ALA A 95 3.53 10.29 8.98
N GLY A 96 2.87 9.38 8.25
CA GLY A 96 3.07 7.93 8.39
C GLY A 96 2.27 7.27 9.52
N GLN A 97 1.36 8.01 10.15
CA GLN A 97 0.52 7.49 11.22
C GLN A 97 -0.75 6.79 10.73
N ASN A 98 -1.32 7.19 9.59
CA ASN A 98 -2.60 6.65 9.15
C ASN A 98 -2.73 6.64 7.63
N SER A 99 -3.35 5.61 7.07
CA SER A 99 -3.67 5.53 5.63
C SER A 99 -5.04 6.10 5.27
N TRP A 100 -5.74 6.64 6.26
CA TRP A 100 -7.08 7.24 6.18
C TRP A 100 -7.07 8.65 6.74
N VAL A 101 -7.87 9.53 6.15
CA VAL A 101 -7.96 10.93 6.49
C VAL A 101 -9.42 11.34 6.65
N TRP A 102 -9.74 11.93 7.79
CA TRP A 102 -11.05 12.52 8.04
C TRP A 102 -11.15 13.87 7.31
N VAL A 103 -12.07 13.97 6.35
CA VAL A 103 -12.20 15.15 5.47
C VAL A 103 -13.65 15.61 5.33
N ARG A 104 -13.83 16.85 4.87
CA ARG A 104 -15.09 17.42 4.39
C ARG A 104 -15.02 17.65 2.88
N ASN A 105 -15.95 17.10 2.11
CA ASN A 105 -16.07 17.47 0.70
C ASN A 105 -16.71 18.86 0.58
N THR A 106 -16.01 19.80 -0.05
CA THR A 106 -16.39 21.22 -0.05
C THR A 106 -17.64 21.51 -0.89
N ALA A 107 -17.98 20.63 -1.84
CA ALA A 107 -19.14 20.77 -2.70
C ALA A 107 -20.41 20.20 -2.05
N SER A 108 -20.30 19.05 -1.38
CA SER A 108 -21.45 18.35 -0.77
C SER A 108 -21.66 18.70 0.70
N GLY A 109 -20.65 19.25 1.39
CA GLY A 109 -20.66 19.49 2.83
C GLY A 109 -20.69 18.22 3.68
N ARG A 110 -20.45 17.05 3.08
CA ARG A 110 -20.39 15.76 3.79
C ARG A 110 -19.00 15.51 4.33
N ASP A 111 -18.98 14.89 5.51
CA ASP A 111 -17.75 14.50 6.20
C ASP A 111 -17.57 12.98 6.17
N GLY A 112 -16.32 12.53 6.16
CA GLY A 112 -15.98 11.12 6.31
C GLY A 112 -14.51 10.83 6.03
N ASP A 113 -14.12 9.60 6.32
CA ASP A 113 -12.83 9.01 6.02
C ASP A 113 -12.69 8.71 4.54
N VAL A 114 -11.55 9.12 3.98
CA VAL A 114 -11.08 8.75 2.66
C VAL A 114 -9.65 8.19 2.76
N PRO A 115 -9.22 7.31 1.84
CA PRO A 115 -7.83 6.90 1.82
C PRO A 115 -6.93 8.09 1.50
N GLU A 116 -5.85 8.26 2.28
CA GLU A 116 -4.89 9.35 2.10
C GLU A 116 -4.34 9.40 0.66
N HIS A 117 -4.11 8.22 0.08
CA HIS A 117 -3.58 8.11 -1.27
C HIS A 117 -4.55 8.58 -2.37
N CYS A 118 -5.79 8.89 -2.06
CA CYS A 118 -6.70 9.49 -3.03
C CYS A 118 -6.50 11.00 -3.16
N LEU A 119 -5.64 11.63 -2.35
CA LEU A 119 -5.46 13.08 -2.28
C LEU A 119 -4.11 13.53 -2.85
N ASP A 120 -4.09 14.63 -3.60
CA ASP A 120 -2.89 15.38 -4.04
C ASP A 120 -2.53 16.51 -3.07
#